data_AF-M5P3X6-F1
#
_entry.id   AF-M5P3X6-F1
#
_cell.length_a   1.000
_cell.length_b   1.000
_cell.length_c   1.000
_cell.angle_alpha   90.00
_cell.angle_beta   90.00
_cell.angle_gamma   90.00
#
_symmetry.space_group_name_H-M   'P 1'
#
loop_
_entity.id
_entity.type
_entity.pdbx_description
1 polymer ?
#
loop_
_entity_poly.entity_id
_entity_poly.type
_entity_poly.pdbx_seq_one_letter_code
_entity_poly.pdbx_strand_id
1 'polypeptide(L)'
;MKTAIKSLLALSLILGTFMISPILTPNASAQTMSTKSYGVTYTTMNVGDSNVFMGGDRYEVLNGQNVLEINQYGMVRAIGLGKATVVVYKNGVIYWVHYVTVVR
;
A
#
# COMPACT_ATOMS: atom_id res chain seq x y z
N MET A 1 64.40 14.23 4.82
CA MET A 1 64.49 12.76 4.61
C MET A 1 64.19 12.49 3.14
N LYS A 2 65.11 11.85 2.41
CA LYS A 2 64.94 11.42 1.01
C LYS A 2 65.00 9.89 0.96
N THR A 3 63.96 9.24 0.45
CA THR A 3 63.92 7.96 -0.29
C THR A 3 62.44 7.54 -0.38
N ALA A 4 61.90 6.97 -1.45
CA ALA A 4 62.48 6.40 -2.66
C ALA A 4 61.48 6.53 -3.83
N ILE A 5 62.04 6.64 -5.04
CA ILE A 5 61.38 6.41 -6.33
C ILE A 5 61.39 4.91 -6.61
N LYS A 6 60.30 4.37 -7.15
CA LYS A 6 60.10 3.13 -7.94
C LYS A 6 58.58 2.90 -7.92
N SER A 7 57.82 2.71 -8.98
CA SER A 7 58.01 2.06 -10.27
C SER A 7 56.78 2.49 -11.08
N LEU A 8 56.95 3.10 -12.25
CA LEU A 8 56.81 2.44 -13.55
C LEU A 8 55.40 2.58 -14.15
N LEU A 9 55.42 3.30 -15.26
CA LEU A 9 54.42 3.51 -16.29
C LEU A 9 53.63 2.24 -16.66
N ALA A 10 52.33 2.41 -16.92
CA ALA A 10 51.71 1.91 -18.14
C ALA A 10 50.34 2.57 -18.34
N LEU A 11 50.30 3.49 -19.29
CA LEU A 11 49.10 4.03 -19.92
C LEU A 11 48.52 2.93 -20.83
N SER A 12 47.33 2.41 -20.53
CA SER A 12 46.50 1.74 -21.53
C SER A 12 45.09 2.32 -21.50
N LEU A 13 44.87 3.24 -22.44
CA LEU A 13 43.57 3.76 -22.81
C LEU A 13 42.92 2.72 -23.73
N ILE A 14 41.91 1.99 -23.24
CA ILE A 14 41.01 1.25 -24.13
C ILE A 14 39.60 1.71 -23.83
N LEU A 15 39.17 2.69 -24.63
CA LEU A 15 37.78 3.06 -24.85
C LEU A 15 37.09 1.86 -25.52
N GLY A 16 36.25 1.17 -24.77
CA GLY A 16 35.32 0.17 -25.27
C GLY A 16 33.91 0.52 -24.81
N THR A 17 33.33 1.56 -25.40
CA THR A 17 31.91 1.86 -25.24
C THR A 17 31.08 0.84 -26.01
N PHE A 18 30.47 -0.11 -25.31
CA PHE A 18 29.22 -0.71 -25.77
C PHE A 18 28.24 -0.79 -24.59
N MET A 19 27.09 -0.18 -24.83
CA MET A 19 26.03 0.08 -23.86
C MET A 19 25.36 -1.22 -23.43
N ILE A 20 25.40 -1.52 -22.14
CA ILE A 20 24.37 -2.33 -21.50
C ILE A 20 24.12 -1.69 -20.14
N SER A 21 23.08 -0.86 -20.07
CA SER A 21 22.50 -0.44 -18.80
C SER A 21 22.30 -1.71 -17.96
N PRO A 22 22.80 -1.81 -16.71
CA PRO A 22 22.16 -2.70 -15.79
C PRO A 22 20.77 -2.11 -15.60
N ILE A 23 19.78 -2.68 -16.30
CA ILE A 23 18.41 -2.66 -15.83
C ILE A 23 18.54 -3.07 -14.37
N LEU A 24 18.39 -2.09 -13.48
CA LEU A 24 17.98 -2.32 -12.12
C LEU A 24 16.62 -2.99 -12.28
N THR A 25 16.61 -4.30 -12.51
CA THR A 25 15.42 -5.10 -12.27
C THR A 25 15.16 -4.82 -10.81
N PRO A 26 14.06 -4.15 -10.45
CA PRO A 26 13.62 -4.23 -9.09
C PRO A 26 13.51 -5.73 -8.86
N ASN A 27 14.30 -6.27 -7.93
CA ASN A 27 13.85 -7.45 -7.23
C ASN A 27 12.52 -7.01 -6.62
N ALA A 28 11.45 -7.21 -7.39
CA ALA A 28 10.13 -7.40 -6.85
C ALA A 28 10.35 -8.58 -5.92
N SER A 29 10.70 -8.25 -4.66
CA SER A 29 10.24 -9.01 -3.55
C SER A 29 8.77 -9.19 -3.84
N ALA A 30 8.44 -10.34 -4.44
CA ALA A 30 7.17 -10.96 -4.23
C ALA A 30 7.14 -11.10 -2.72
N GLN A 31 6.66 -10.04 -2.06
CA GLN A 31 6.14 -10.13 -0.72
C GLN A 31 5.16 -11.27 -0.86
N THR A 32 5.60 -12.44 -0.38
CA THR A 32 4.75 -13.58 -0.18
C THR A 32 3.56 -12.99 0.53
N MET A 33 2.41 -12.86 -0.15
CA MET A 33 1.18 -12.40 0.48
C MET A 33 1.01 -13.37 1.62
N SER A 34 1.37 -12.91 2.81
CA SER A 34 1.07 -13.59 4.05
C SER A 34 -0.40 -13.91 3.92
N THR A 35 -0.75 -15.18 3.99
CA THR A 35 -2.11 -15.70 4.06
C THR A 35 -2.76 -15.19 5.34
N LYS A 36 -2.89 -13.87 5.47
CA LYS A 36 -3.71 -13.23 6.47
C LYS A 36 -5.13 -13.49 5.99
N SER A 37 -5.74 -14.52 6.56
CA SER A 37 -7.16 -14.82 6.36
C SER A 37 -7.98 -13.75 7.09
N TYR A 38 -8.05 -12.55 6.51
CA TYR A 38 -9.07 -11.57 6.87
C TYR A 38 -10.21 -11.68 5.86
N GLY A 39 -11.43 -11.45 6.34
CA GLY A 39 -12.59 -11.43 5.45
C GLY A 39 -12.55 -10.21 4.53
N VAL A 40 -13.19 -10.32 3.38
CA VAL A 40 -13.33 -9.21 2.42
C VAL A 40 -14.79 -9.07 2.03
N THR A 41 -15.28 -7.84 1.99
CA THR A 41 -16.63 -7.54 1.50
C THR A 41 -16.61 -6.36 0.56
N TYR A 42 -17.43 -6.45 -0.49
CA TYR A 42 -17.70 -5.36 -1.42
C TYR A 42 -19.14 -4.89 -1.17
N THR A 43 -19.32 -3.60 -0.96
CA THR A 43 -20.62 -3.03 -0.62
C THR A 43 -20.90 -1.83 -1.50
N THR A 44 -22.11 -1.76 -2.05
CA THR A 44 -22.60 -0.57 -2.72
C THR A 44 -23.63 0.10 -1.83
N MET A 45 -23.49 1.40 -1.62
CA MET A 45 -24.42 2.22 -0.82
C MET A 45 -24.87 3.42 -1.65
N ASN A 46 -26.06 3.94 -1.40
CA ASN A 46 -26.46 5.24 -1.92
C ASN A 46 -26.04 6.34 -0.95
N VAL A 47 -25.83 7.56 -1.43
CA VAL A 47 -25.58 8.71 -0.55
C VAL A 47 -26.75 8.88 0.43
N GLY A 48 -26.44 8.98 1.72
CA GLY A 48 -27.42 9.05 2.80
C GLY A 48 -27.73 7.72 3.47
N ASP A 49 -27.36 6.58 2.86
CA ASP A 49 -27.57 5.27 3.48
C ASP A 49 -26.74 5.11 4.75
N SER A 50 -27.31 4.40 5.73
CA SER A 50 -26.66 4.06 7.01
C SER A 50 -26.94 2.63 7.48
N ASN A 51 -27.19 1.74 6.52
CA ASN A 51 -27.62 0.35 6.75
C ASN A 51 -26.47 -0.66 6.87
N VAL A 52 -25.22 -0.23 6.77
CA VAL A 52 -24.05 -1.10 6.83
C VAL A 52 -23.43 -1.04 8.22
N PHE A 53 -23.30 -2.20 8.85
CA PHE A 53 -22.61 -2.38 10.11
C PHE A 53 -21.32 -3.18 9.89
N MET A 54 -20.20 -2.59 10.30
CA MET A 54 -18.89 -3.24 10.27
C MET A 54 -18.55 -3.70 11.69
N GLY A 55 -18.58 -5.02 11.93
CA GLY A 55 -18.30 -5.58 13.25
C GLY A 55 -16.80 -5.66 13.54
N GLY A 56 -16.33 -4.89 14.55
CA GLY A 56 -14.94 -4.89 15.01
C GLY A 56 -14.73 -4.04 16.24
N ASP A 57 -13.47 -3.93 16.67
CA ASP A 57 -13.08 -3.12 17.84
C ASP A 57 -12.53 -1.75 17.42
N ARG A 58 -11.97 -1.66 16.20
CA ARG A 58 -11.38 -0.43 15.64
C ARG A 58 -11.52 -0.40 14.13
N TYR A 59 -11.71 0.79 13.58
CA TYR A 59 -11.94 1.05 12.16
C TYR A 59 -10.91 2.03 11.63
N GLU A 60 -10.38 1.74 10.45
CA GLU A 60 -9.42 2.60 9.77
C GLU A 60 -9.85 2.80 8.32
N VAL A 61 -10.15 4.04 7.95
CA VAL A 61 -10.50 4.41 6.57
C VAL A 61 -9.20 4.73 5.84
N LEU A 62 -8.74 3.80 4.99
CA LEU A 62 -7.50 3.97 4.22
C LEU A 62 -7.65 5.03 3.12
N ASN A 63 -8.84 5.11 2.51
CA ASN A 63 -9.20 6.13 1.54
C ASN A 63 -10.71 6.42 1.58
N GLY A 64 -11.11 7.59 1.08
CA GLY A 64 -12.51 7.99 0.99
C GLY A 64 -13.07 8.57 2.29
N GLN A 65 -12.27 9.35 3.03
CA GLN A 65 -12.71 10.05 4.25
C GLN A 65 -13.83 11.08 3.99
N ASN A 66 -14.00 11.50 2.73
CA ASN A 66 -15.10 12.34 2.26
C ASN A 66 -16.27 11.54 1.63
N VAL A 67 -16.18 10.21 1.61
CA VAL A 67 -17.16 9.28 1.03
C VAL A 67 -17.98 8.62 2.14
N LEU A 68 -17.33 8.23 3.24
CA LEU A 68 -17.96 7.56 4.38
C LEU A 68 -17.62 8.22 5.71
N GLU A 69 -18.57 8.17 6.64
CA GLU A 69 -18.34 8.34 8.07
C GLU A 69 -18.59 7.02 8.79
N ILE A 70 -17.78 6.71 9.80
CA ILE A 70 -17.92 5.52 10.63
C ILE A 70 -17.91 5.95 12.09
N ASN A 71 -18.93 5.58 12.84
CA ASN A 71 -18.97 5.87 14.27
C ASN A 71 -18.22 4.82 15.10
N GLN A 72 -18.09 5.08 16.40
CA GLN A 72 -17.38 4.18 17.33
C GLN A 72 -17.98 2.77 17.46
N TYR A 73 -19.22 2.57 17.01
CA TYR A 73 -19.89 1.27 17.04
C TYR A 73 -19.77 0.51 15.71
N GLY A 74 -19.18 1.11 14.67
CA GLY A 74 -19.06 0.49 13.35
C GLY A 74 -20.26 0.70 12.42
N MET A 75 -21.19 1.60 12.79
CA MET A 75 -22.23 2.03 11.84
C MET A 75 -21.61 2.95 10.81
N VAL A 76 -21.83 2.63 9.54
CA VAL A 76 -21.28 3.33 8.39
C VAL A 76 -22.36 4.18 7.76
N ARG A 77 -22.07 5.46 7.53
CA ARG A 77 -22.94 6.39 6.81
C ARG A 77 -22.25 6.85 5.53
N ALA A 78 -22.97 6.74 4.41
CA ALA A 78 -22.51 7.27 3.14
C ALA A 78 -22.79 8.78 3.06
N ILE A 79 -21.73 9.58 2.90
CA ILE A 79 -21.80 11.06 2.91
C ILE A 79 -21.42 11.69 1.57
N GLY A 80 -20.73 10.97 0.68
CA GLY A 80 -20.29 11.49 -0.61
C GLY A 80 -20.10 10.38 -1.63
N LEU A 81 -20.18 10.73 -2.92
CA LEU A 81 -19.98 9.79 -4.02
C LEU A 81 -18.51 9.36 -4.11
N GLY A 82 -18.28 8.09 -4.46
CA GLY A 82 -16.94 7.59 -4.73
C GLY A 82 -16.68 6.19 -4.18
N LYS A 83 -15.42 5.91 -3.89
CA LYS A 83 -14.98 4.63 -3.34
C LYS A 83 -14.20 4.86 -2.04
N ALA A 84 -14.43 3.99 -1.07
CA ALA A 84 -13.74 3.98 0.20
C ALA A 84 -13.31 2.57 0.58
N THR A 85 -12.22 2.47 1.32
CA THR A 85 -11.67 1.21 1.83
C THR A 85 -11.56 1.33 3.33
N VAL A 86 -12.20 0.41 4.03
CA VAL A 86 -12.21 0.38 5.49
C VAL A 86 -11.54 -0.91 5.95
N VAL A 87 -10.55 -0.79 6.81
CA VAL A 87 -9.94 -1.91 7.51
C VAL A 87 -10.54 -1.99 8.91
N VAL A 88 -11.02 -3.18 9.24
CA VAL A 88 -11.64 -3.50 10.52
C VAL A 88 -10.67 -4.36 11.32
N TYR A 89 -10.40 -3.95 12.54
CA TYR A 89 -9.53 -4.66 13.47
C TYR A 89 -10.34 -5.33 14.57
N LYS A 90 -9.89 -6.51 15.00
CA LYS A 90 -10.40 -7.21 16.18
C LYS A 90 -9.22 -7.74 16.97
N ASN A 91 -9.16 -7.47 18.27
CA ASN A 91 -8.02 -7.81 19.14
C ASN A 91 -6.66 -7.33 18.58
N GLY A 92 -6.63 -6.13 17.98
CA GLY A 92 -5.41 -5.53 17.42
C GLY A 92 -4.92 -6.10 16.07
N VAL A 93 -5.59 -7.13 15.53
CA VAL A 93 -5.26 -7.69 14.21
C VAL A 93 -6.33 -7.32 13.17
N ILE A 94 -5.94 -7.29 11.89
CA ILE A 94 -6.89 -7.10 10.79
C ILE A 94 -7.84 -8.30 10.78
N TYR A 95 -9.12 -8.02 10.91
CA TYR A 95 -10.20 -8.99 10.91
C TYR A 95 -10.95 -8.99 9.57
N TRP A 96 -11.19 -7.80 9.01
CA TRP A 96 -11.97 -7.64 7.80
C TRP A 96 -11.56 -6.40 6.98
N VAL A 97 -11.74 -6.45 5.67
CA VAL A 97 -11.58 -5.29 4.78
C VAL A 97 -12.86 -5.09 3.98
N HIS A 98 -13.40 -3.88 4.01
CA HIS A 98 -14.58 -3.49 3.23
C HIS A 98 -14.19 -2.53 2.12
N TYR A 99 -14.57 -2.88 0.90
CA TYR A 99 -14.50 -2.01 -0.27
C TYR A 99 -15.89 -1.47 -0.54
N VAL A 100 -16.10 -0.19 -0.25
CA VAL A 100 -17.41 0.45 -0.38
C VAL A 100 -17.42 1.37 -1.59
N THR A 101 -18.45 1.23 -2.42
CA THR A 101 -18.74 2.16 -3.52
C THR A 101 -20.02 2.91 -3.18
N VAL A 102 -19.94 4.24 -3.09
CA VAL A 102 -21.10 5.10 -2.88
C VAL A 102 -21.57 5.68 -4.21
N VAL A 103 -22.83 5.41 -4.53
CA VAL A 103 -23.53 5.88 -5.73
C VAL A 103 -24.67 6.83 -5.33
N ARG A 104 -25.37 7.37 -6.33
CA ARG A 104 -26.39 8.41 -6.15
C ARG A 104 -27.72 7.84 -5.70
#